data_AF-A0AAX4KX60-F1
#
_entry.id   AF-A0AAX4KX60-F1
#
_cell.length_a   1.000
_cell.length_b   1.000
_cell.length_c   1.000
_cell.angle_alpha   90.00
_cell.angle_beta   90.00
_cell.angle_gamma   90.00
#
_symmetry.space_group_name_H-M   'P 1'
#
loop_
_entity.id
_entity.type
_entity.pdbx_description
1 polymer ?
#
loop_
_entity_poly.entity_id
_entity_poly.type
_entity_poly.pdbx_seq_one_letter_code
_entity_poly.pdbx_strand_id
1 'polypeptide(L)'
;MLQIEKYLNEQLRKAIQINGESEEDIHDMRVAIRKYFDVLYTLYPIYENIECIFLAKEAISTLGKVRDIDICGIINMERDKLVFKALKRVKNMQMCFINERIYGARILLYNRILDISRSVKDISDFHELRKNVRIVRNLAEALGYDNKEIKILAKRMGDLRDEMLRARCRGQTPTNVNLDEYREEARRVILKIIALQDEFHHFNTNGG
;
A
#
# COMPACT_ATOMS: atom_id res chain seq x y z
N MET A 1 9.55 14.55 13.93
CA MET A 1 9.76 13.26 13.24
C MET A 1 8.69 12.28 13.71
N LEU A 2 8.02 11.59 12.79
CA LEU A 2 6.88 10.70 13.12
C LEU A 2 7.39 9.38 13.73
N GLN A 3 6.80 8.94 14.83
CA GLN A 3 7.06 7.60 15.39
C GLN A 3 6.29 6.56 14.56
N ILE A 4 6.97 5.52 14.09
CA ILE A 4 6.41 4.53 13.15
C ILE A 4 5.24 3.76 13.79
N GLU A 5 5.32 3.49 15.08
CA GLU A 5 4.28 2.85 15.89
C GLU A 5 3.02 3.72 15.96
N LYS A 6 3.20 5.05 16.10
CA LYS A 6 2.08 6.00 16.05
C LYS A 6 1.40 5.97 14.67
N TYR A 7 2.18 5.95 13.59
CA TYR A 7 1.63 5.83 12.24
C TYR A 7 0.83 4.54 12.07
N LEU A 8 1.41 3.39 12.45
CA LEU A 8 0.73 2.09 12.36
C LEU A 8 -0.58 2.08 13.16
N ASN A 9 -0.54 2.51 14.43
CA ASN A 9 -1.72 2.57 15.27
C ASN A 9 -2.77 3.55 14.75
N GLU A 10 -2.36 4.67 14.15
CA GLU A 10 -3.29 5.63 13.52
C GLU A 10 -4.01 4.99 12.32
N GLN A 11 -3.29 4.32 11.42
CA GLN A 11 -3.91 3.67 10.26
C GLN A 11 -4.84 2.53 10.68
N LEU A 12 -4.44 1.74 11.68
CA LEU A 12 -5.28 0.67 12.21
C LEU A 12 -6.55 1.23 12.87
N ARG A 13 -6.43 2.30 13.66
CA ARG A 13 -7.58 2.98 14.28
C ARG A 13 -8.55 3.51 13.21
N LYS A 14 -8.04 4.18 12.17
CA LYS A 14 -8.85 4.65 11.04
C LYS A 14 -9.64 3.51 10.41
N ALA A 15 -9.00 2.38 10.14
CA ALA A 15 -9.67 1.24 9.53
C ALA A 15 -10.78 0.65 10.42
N ILE A 16 -10.53 0.53 11.74
CA ILE A 16 -11.50 -0.05 12.70
C ILE A 16 -12.74 0.83 12.87
N GLN A 17 -12.61 2.15 12.71
CA GLN A 17 -13.71 3.11 12.87
C GLN A 17 -14.66 3.17 11.67
N ILE A 18 -14.30 2.57 10.53
CA ILE A 18 -15.11 2.59 9.33
C ILE A 18 -16.17 1.49 9.37
N ASN A 19 -17.43 1.86 9.13
CA ASN A 19 -18.57 0.93 9.22
C ASN A 19 -18.82 0.13 7.93
N GLY A 20 -18.26 0.56 6.79
CA GLY A 20 -18.31 -0.21 5.54
C GLY A 20 -19.66 -0.12 4.83
N GLU A 21 -20.38 0.99 5.01
CA GLU A 21 -21.73 1.18 4.45
C GLU A 21 -21.68 1.61 2.98
N SER A 22 -20.68 2.44 2.63
CA SER A 22 -20.51 3.01 1.29
C SER A 22 -19.34 2.38 0.53
N GLU A 23 -19.30 2.55 -0.81
CA GLU A 23 -18.10 2.17 -1.60
C GLU A 23 -16.84 2.93 -1.17
N GLU A 24 -17.01 4.17 -0.71
CA GLU A 24 -15.92 5.02 -0.23
C GLU A 24 -15.38 4.50 1.11
N ASP A 25 -16.27 4.09 2.02
CA ASP A 25 -15.89 3.44 3.28
C ASP A 25 -15.00 2.21 3.01
N ILE A 26 -15.41 1.36 2.07
CA ILE A 26 -14.65 0.17 1.67
C ILE A 26 -13.29 0.56 1.08
N HIS A 27 -13.25 1.60 0.25
CA HIS A 27 -12.01 2.14 -0.30
C HIS A 27 -11.06 2.61 0.80
N ASP A 28 -11.54 3.47 1.70
CA ASP A 28 -10.76 4.08 2.77
C ASP A 28 -10.25 3.05 3.78
N MET A 29 -11.10 2.11 4.18
CA MET A 29 -10.73 1.01 5.06
C MET A 29 -9.61 0.17 4.44
N ARG A 30 -9.72 -0.15 3.14
CA ARG A 30 -8.69 -0.89 2.40
C ARG A 30 -7.40 -0.10 2.28
N VAL A 31 -7.47 1.21 2.08
CA VAL A 31 -6.28 2.09 2.02
C VAL A 31 -5.58 2.12 3.38
N ALA A 32 -6.32 2.29 4.46
CA ALA A 32 -5.79 2.32 5.82
C ALA A 32 -5.11 0.99 6.20
N ILE A 33 -5.77 -0.16 5.96
CA ILE A 33 -5.16 -1.48 6.23
C ILE A 33 -3.94 -1.73 5.33
N ARG A 34 -3.93 -1.26 4.08
CA ARG A 34 -2.75 -1.36 3.21
C ARG A 34 -1.56 -0.56 3.72
N LYS A 35 -1.80 0.66 4.21
CA LYS A 35 -0.75 1.48 4.83
C LYS A 35 -0.18 0.80 6.06
N TYR A 36 -1.05 0.25 6.90
CA TYR A 36 -0.65 -0.56 8.05
C TYR A 36 0.18 -1.78 7.62
N PHE A 37 -0.34 -2.58 6.69
CA PHE A 37 0.29 -3.81 6.21
C PHE A 37 1.68 -3.58 5.60
N ASP A 38 1.83 -2.61 4.69
CA ASP A 38 3.11 -2.42 4.00
C ASP A 38 4.24 -2.06 4.98
N VAL A 39 3.92 -1.24 5.99
CA VAL A 39 4.87 -0.88 7.03
C VAL A 39 5.14 -2.09 7.93
N LEU A 40 4.09 -2.75 8.45
CA LEU A 40 4.25 -3.90 9.34
C LEU A 40 5.04 -5.04 8.68
N TYR A 41 4.74 -5.34 7.41
CA TYR A 41 5.46 -6.35 6.64
C TYR A 41 6.94 -6.01 6.46
N THR A 42 7.27 -4.73 6.31
CA THR A 42 8.67 -4.26 6.23
C THR A 42 9.40 -4.41 7.58
N LEU A 43 8.68 -4.28 8.69
CA LEU A 43 9.21 -4.44 10.04
C LEU A 43 9.31 -5.90 10.52
N TYR A 44 8.78 -6.84 9.73
CA TYR A 44 8.77 -8.26 10.08
C TYR A 44 10.12 -8.80 10.60
N PRO A 45 11.28 -8.47 10.01
CA PRO A 45 12.58 -8.99 10.48
C PRO A 45 12.96 -8.65 11.92
N ILE A 46 12.29 -7.68 12.56
CA ILE A 46 12.62 -7.23 13.93
C ILE A 46 11.41 -7.22 14.88
N TYR A 47 10.19 -7.18 14.34
CA TYR A 47 8.95 -7.13 15.14
C TYR A 47 8.21 -8.48 15.15
N GLU A 48 8.50 -9.38 14.21
CA GLU A 48 8.07 -10.80 14.17
C GLU A 48 6.57 -11.08 14.36
N ASN A 49 5.69 -10.09 14.13
CA ASN A 49 4.25 -10.24 14.33
C ASN A 49 3.54 -10.84 13.10
N ILE A 50 3.75 -12.15 12.89
CA ILE A 50 3.19 -12.91 11.75
C ILE A 50 1.66 -12.89 11.76
N GLU A 51 1.03 -13.01 12.93
CA GLU A 51 -0.43 -13.06 13.06
C GLU A 51 -1.08 -11.79 12.50
N CYS A 52 -0.58 -10.62 12.89
CA CYS A 52 -1.12 -9.35 12.40
C CYS A 52 -0.85 -9.12 10.91
N ILE A 53 0.29 -9.60 10.39
CA ILE A 53 0.57 -9.60 8.95
C ILE A 53 -0.46 -10.47 8.20
N PHE A 54 -0.76 -11.66 8.72
CA PHE A 54 -1.74 -12.57 8.13
C PHE A 54 -3.16 -11.98 8.14
N LEU A 55 -3.60 -11.45 9.29
CA LEU A 55 -4.91 -10.82 9.42
C LEU A 55 -5.08 -9.63 8.47
N ALA A 56 -4.06 -8.76 8.39
CA ALA A 56 -4.06 -7.62 7.48
C ALA A 56 -4.13 -8.06 6.01
N LYS A 57 -3.35 -9.08 5.63
CA LYS A 57 -3.35 -9.63 4.27
C LYS A 57 -4.72 -10.19 3.88
N GLU A 58 -5.34 -10.96 4.77
CA GLU A 58 -6.69 -11.53 4.58
C GLU A 58 -7.77 -10.44 4.45
N ALA A 59 -7.68 -9.40 5.29
CA ALA A 59 -8.57 -8.24 5.21
C ALA A 59 -8.43 -7.51 3.86
N ILE A 60 -7.20 -7.21 3.42
CA ILE A 60 -6.92 -6.54 2.13
C ILE A 60 -7.44 -7.36 0.95
N SER A 61 -7.25 -8.69 0.99
CA SER A 61 -7.73 -9.60 -0.05
C SER A 61 -9.25 -9.54 -0.17
N THR A 62 -9.94 -9.60 0.97
CA THR A 62 -11.42 -9.59 1.02
C THR A 62 -11.98 -8.24 0.58
N LEU A 63 -11.45 -7.14 1.10
CA LEU A 63 -11.81 -5.78 0.67
C LEU A 63 -11.48 -5.54 -0.81
N GLY A 64 -10.46 -6.22 -1.34
CA GLY A 64 -10.14 -6.19 -2.76
C GLY A 64 -11.24 -6.79 -3.64
N LYS A 65 -11.83 -7.92 -3.22
CA LYS A 65 -12.95 -8.53 -3.92
C LYS A 65 -14.20 -7.65 -3.88
N VAL A 66 -14.52 -7.08 -2.72
CA VAL A 66 -15.64 -6.12 -2.59
C VAL A 66 -15.43 -4.94 -3.53
N ARG A 67 -14.24 -4.32 -3.52
CA ARG A 67 -13.95 -3.18 -4.39
C ARG A 67 -14.06 -3.52 -5.88
N ASP A 68 -13.71 -4.74 -6.27
CA ASP A 68 -13.80 -5.16 -7.67
C ASP A 68 -15.25 -5.35 -8.10
N ILE A 69 -16.10 -5.85 -7.20
CA ILE A 69 -17.56 -5.90 -7.38
C ILE A 69 -18.15 -4.49 -7.52
N ASP A 70 -17.75 -3.57 -6.61
CA ASP A 70 -18.18 -2.15 -6.63
C ASP A 70 -17.81 -1.49 -7.97
N ILE A 71 -16.55 -1.62 -8.42
CA ILE A 71 -16.08 -1.04 -9.69
C ILE A 71 -16.88 -1.54 -10.89
N CYS A 72 -17.29 -2.81 -10.86
CA CYS A 72 -18.07 -3.43 -11.93
C CYS A 72 -19.57 -3.13 -11.84
N GLY A 73 -20.04 -2.45 -10.79
CA GLY A 73 -21.44 -2.08 -10.59
C GLY A 73 -22.36 -3.28 -10.37
N ILE A 74 -21.82 -4.40 -9.87
CA ILE A 74 -22.59 -5.63 -9.66
C ILE A 74 -23.13 -5.61 -8.23
N ILE A 75 -24.43 -5.37 -8.05
CA ILE A 75 -25.08 -5.53 -6.74
C ILE A 75 -25.46 -6.99 -6.58
N ASN A 76 -24.78 -7.71 -5.69
CA ASN A 76 -25.08 -9.11 -5.39
C ASN A 76 -25.01 -9.42 -3.89
N MET A 77 -25.74 -10.45 -3.44
CA MET A 77 -25.70 -10.92 -2.04
C MET A 77 -24.30 -11.38 -1.59
N GLU A 78 -23.40 -11.67 -2.52
CA GLU A 78 -22.02 -12.05 -2.22
C GLU A 78 -21.21 -10.85 -1.70
N ARG A 79 -21.44 -9.66 -2.25
CA ARG A 79 -20.84 -8.40 -1.82
C ARG A 79 -21.03 -8.19 -0.33
N ASP A 80 -22.26 -8.24 0.15
CA ASP A 80 -22.60 -7.94 1.55
C ASP A 80 -22.00 -8.98 2.51
N LYS A 81 -21.97 -10.26 2.10
CA LYS A 81 -21.28 -11.31 2.85
C LYS A 81 -19.77 -11.04 2.96
N LEU A 82 -19.14 -10.57 1.88
CA LEU A 82 -17.72 -10.23 1.86
C LEU A 82 -17.43 -8.98 2.70
N VAL A 83 -18.29 -7.95 2.66
CA VAL A 83 -18.20 -6.75 3.51
C VAL A 83 -18.26 -7.15 4.98
N PHE A 84 -19.27 -7.94 5.38
CA PHE A 84 -19.39 -8.42 6.76
C PHE A 84 -18.14 -9.18 7.22
N LYS A 85 -17.62 -10.07 6.35
CA LYS A 85 -16.38 -10.82 6.61
C LYS A 85 -15.16 -9.91 6.77
N ALA A 86 -15.05 -8.88 5.94
CA ALA A 86 -13.97 -7.89 6.02
C ALA A 86 -14.04 -7.09 7.32
N LEU A 87 -15.22 -6.57 7.67
CA LEU A 87 -15.45 -5.81 8.90
C LEU A 87 -15.08 -6.62 10.14
N LYS A 88 -15.52 -7.88 10.22
CA LYS A 88 -15.17 -8.77 11.34
C LYS A 88 -13.65 -8.94 11.46
N ARG A 89 -12.95 -9.14 10.34
CA ARG A 89 -11.49 -9.27 10.34
C ARG A 89 -10.78 -7.99 10.77
N VAL A 90 -11.20 -6.84 10.24
CA VAL A 90 -10.62 -5.55 10.61
C VAL A 90 -10.84 -5.26 12.10
N LYS A 91 -12.03 -5.56 12.64
CA LYS A 91 -12.30 -5.45 14.09
C LYS A 91 -11.41 -6.36 14.93
N ASN A 92 -11.17 -7.60 14.49
CA ASN A 92 -10.26 -8.51 15.18
C ASN A 92 -8.81 -7.99 15.22
N MET A 93 -8.41 -7.12 14.29
CA MET A 93 -7.08 -6.51 14.32
C MET A 93 -6.90 -5.49 15.46
N GLN A 94 -7.90 -5.24 16.31
CA GLN A 94 -7.70 -4.45 17.54
C GLN A 94 -6.57 -5.00 18.43
N MET A 95 -6.35 -6.31 18.45
CA MET A 95 -5.23 -6.92 19.17
C MET A 95 -3.85 -6.58 18.56
N CYS A 96 -3.82 -5.99 17.36
CA CYS A 96 -2.60 -5.65 16.62
C CYS A 96 -2.10 -4.21 16.88
N PHE A 97 -2.65 -3.50 17.86
CA PHE A 97 -2.06 -2.23 18.29
C PHE A 97 -0.65 -2.46 18.85
N ILE A 98 0.29 -1.65 18.40
CA ILE A 98 1.69 -1.72 18.82
C ILE A 98 1.84 -0.90 20.11
N ASN A 99 2.22 -1.58 21.19
CA ASN A 99 2.40 -0.98 22.52
C ASN A 99 3.87 -0.79 22.89
N GLU A 100 4.79 -1.37 22.12
CA GLU A 100 6.22 -1.36 22.36
C GLU A 100 6.97 -0.58 21.29
N ARG A 101 8.17 -0.08 21.63
CA ARG A 101 9.04 0.60 20.65
C ARG A 101 9.70 -0.41 19.73
N ILE A 102 9.71 -0.12 18.43
CA ILE A 102 10.35 -0.92 17.39
C ILE A 102 11.64 -0.22 16.96
N TYR A 103 12.75 -0.59 17.60
CA TYR A 103 14.07 -0.02 17.30
C TYR A 103 14.54 -0.41 15.90
N GLY A 104 15.14 0.52 15.16
CA GLY A 104 15.62 0.27 13.79
C GLY A 104 14.53 0.31 12.71
N ALA A 105 13.27 0.58 13.07
CA ALA A 105 12.15 0.64 12.12
C ALA A 105 12.42 1.56 10.92
N ARG A 106 12.92 2.77 11.16
CA ARG A 106 13.20 3.76 10.09
C ARG A 106 14.21 3.24 9.06
N ILE A 107 15.26 2.56 9.52
CA ILE A 107 16.31 1.98 8.68
C ILE A 107 15.72 0.89 7.78
N LEU A 108 14.89 -0.01 8.32
CA LEU A 108 14.25 -1.06 7.52
C LEU A 108 13.28 -0.49 6.48
N LEU A 109 12.47 0.50 6.85
CA LEU A 109 11.58 1.20 5.93
C LEU A 109 12.37 1.84 4.78
N TYR A 110 13.48 2.52 5.08
CA TYR A 110 14.34 3.14 4.08
C TYR A 110 15.04 2.11 3.18
N ASN A 111 15.61 1.05 3.76
CA ASN A 111 16.23 -0.04 2.99
C ASN A 111 15.24 -0.67 2.01
N ARG A 112 13.98 -0.86 2.43
CA ARG A 112 12.95 -1.38 1.54
C ARG A 112 12.65 -0.44 0.36
N ILE A 113 12.72 0.88 0.56
CA ILE A 113 12.61 1.86 -0.54
C ILE A 113 13.78 1.72 -1.50
N LEU A 114 15.02 1.58 -1.00
CA LEU A 114 16.22 1.37 -1.82
C LEU A 114 16.15 0.06 -2.62
N ASP A 115 15.68 -1.03 -2.03
CA ASP A 115 15.55 -2.31 -2.72
C ASP A 115 14.52 -2.25 -3.86
N ILE A 116 13.41 -1.53 -3.63
CA ILE A 116 12.43 -1.28 -4.69
C ILE A 116 13.03 -0.39 -5.78
N SER A 117 13.80 0.64 -5.44
CA SER A 117 14.40 1.53 -6.46
C SER A 117 15.39 0.79 -7.37
N ARG A 118 16.09 -0.23 -6.85
CA ARG A 118 17.02 -1.06 -7.62
C ARG A 118 16.31 -2.02 -8.57
N SER A 119 15.17 -2.57 -8.15
CA SER A 119 14.42 -3.58 -8.92
C SER A 119 13.37 -3.00 -9.88
N VAL A 120 12.93 -1.75 -9.69
CA VAL A 120 11.83 -1.14 -10.47
C VAL A 120 12.04 -1.16 -11.99
N LYS A 121 13.29 -1.07 -12.44
CA LYS A 121 13.67 -1.09 -13.85
C LYS A 121 13.41 -2.44 -14.52
N ASP A 122 13.42 -3.53 -13.75
CA ASP A 122 13.35 -4.90 -14.27
C ASP A 122 11.92 -5.49 -14.22
N ILE A 123 10.95 -4.72 -13.69
CA ILE A 123 9.56 -5.17 -13.57
C ILE A 123 8.87 -5.19 -14.93
N SER A 124 8.40 -6.37 -15.36
CA SER A 124 7.68 -6.56 -16.62
C SER A 124 6.15 -6.61 -16.48
N ASP A 125 5.63 -6.57 -15.24
CA ASP A 125 4.20 -6.62 -14.96
C ASP A 125 3.69 -5.30 -14.35
N PHE A 126 2.62 -4.74 -14.95
CA PHE A 126 2.03 -3.48 -14.49
C PHE A 126 1.47 -3.56 -13.07
N HIS A 127 0.87 -4.71 -12.69
CA HIS A 127 0.31 -4.88 -11.36
C HIS A 127 1.40 -4.88 -10.28
N GLU A 128 2.52 -5.55 -10.56
CA GLU A 128 3.70 -5.56 -9.70
C GLU A 128 4.32 -4.16 -9.58
N LEU A 129 4.49 -3.44 -10.70
CA LEU A 129 5.03 -2.08 -10.68
C LEU A 129 4.15 -1.16 -9.84
N ARG A 130 2.83 -1.19 -10.07
CA ARG A 130 1.85 -0.41 -9.29
C ARG A 130 1.91 -0.74 -7.80
N LYS A 131 2.06 -2.03 -7.46
CA LYS A 131 2.18 -2.48 -6.07
C LYS A 131 3.43 -1.90 -5.42
N ASN A 132 4.56 -1.90 -6.10
CA ASN A 132 5.83 -1.35 -5.60
C ASN A 132 5.78 0.18 -5.44
N VAL A 133 5.23 0.92 -6.42
CA VAL A 133 5.00 2.37 -6.31
C VAL A 133 4.13 2.71 -5.10
N ARG A 134 3.04 1.96 -4.88
CA ARG A 134 2.18 2.11 -3.70
C ARG A 134 2.91 1.83 -2.39
N ILE A 135 3.75 0.80 -2.34
CA ILE A 135 4.55 0.46 -1.15
C ILE A 135 5.48 1.63 -0.83
N VAL A 136 6.28 2.11 -1.80
CA VAL A 136 7.20 3.23 -1.55
C VAL A 136 6.46 4.48 -1.07
N ARG A 137 5.30 4.81 -1.67
CA ARG A 137 4.45 5.90 -1.19
C ARG A 137 4.09 5.73 0.29
N ASN A 138 3.65 4.54 0.69
CA ASN A 138 3.23 4.27 2.06
C ASN A 138 4.40 4.30 3.06
N LEU A 139 5.57 3.80 2.67
CA LEU A 139 6.78 3.85 3.49
C LEU A 139 7.29 5.29 3.63
N ALA A 140 7.29 6.07 2.54
CA ALA A 140 7.66 7.49 2.56
C ALA A 140 6.71 8.31 3.46
N GLU A 141 5.39 8.05 3.38
CA GLU A 141 4.40 8.64 4.28
C GLU A 141 4.69 8.31 5.76
N ALA A 142 4.98 7.04 6.06
CA ALA A 142 5.30 6.60 7.42
C ALA A 142 6.59 7.24 7.97
N LEU A 143 7.60 7.44 7.11
CA LEU A 143 8.86 8.09 7.46
C LEU A 143 8.72 9.61 7.64
N GLY A 144 7.63 10.21 7.16
CA GLY A 144 7.38 11.65 7.16
C GLY A 144 8.05 12.40 6.00
N TYR A 145 8.36 11.70 4.91
CA TYR A 145 9.03 12.26 3.73
C TYR A 145 8.03 12.92 2.77
N ASP A 146 8.51 13.84 1.92
CA ASP A 146 7.70 14.34 0.82
C ASP A 146 7.36 13.20 -0.14
N ASN A 147 6.06 12.97 -0.32
CA ASN A 147 5.52 11.90 -1.15
C ASN A 147 4.53 12.40 -2.21
N LYS A 148 4.47 13.71 -2.46
CA LYS A 148 3.48 14.31 -3.38
C LYS A 148 3.53 13.70 -4.78
N GLU A 149 4.71 13.63 -5.39
CA GLU A 149 4.86 13.07 -6.75
C GLU A 149 4.51 11.58 -6.80
N ILE A 150 4.98 10.77 -5.85
CA ILE A 150 4.67 9.33 -5.85
C ILE A 150 3.20 9.06 -5.54
N LYS A 151 2.55 9.93 -4.76
CA LYS A 151 1.11 9.88 -4.53
C LYS A 151 0.33 10.13 -5.82
N ILE A 152 0.74 11.10 -6.64
CA ILE A 152 0.14 11.38 -7.95
C ILE A 152 0.31 10.18 -8.88
N LEU A 153 1.52 9.63 -8.98
CA LEU A 153 1.81 8.45 -9.80
C LEU A 153 0.99 7.23 -9.35
N ALA A 154 0.97 6.94 -8.04
CA ALA A 154 0.20 5.84 -7.47
C ALA A 154 -1.30 5.99 -7.75
N LYS A 155 -1.84 7.23 -7.73
CA LYS A 155 -3.22 7.52 -8.09
C LYS A 155 -3.47 7.24 -9.57
N ARG A 156 -2.65 7.80 -10.48
CA ARG A 156 -2.76 7.56 -11.94
C ARG A 156 -2.77 6.08 -12.28
N MET A 157 -1.85 5.30 -11.71
CA MET A 157 -1.81 3.84 -11.92
C MET A 157 -3.01 3.11 -11.29
N GLY A 158 -3.55 3.63 -10.19
CA GLY A 158 -4.78 3.14 -9.56
C GLY A 158 -5.99 3.34 -10.46
N ASP A 159 -6.17 4.55 -10.97
CA ASP A 159 -7.26 4.95 -11.86
C ASP A 159 -7.24 4.13 -13.16
N LEU A 160 -6.06 3.99 -13.79
CA LEU A 160 -5.88 3.16 -14.98
C LEU A 160 -6.26 1.70 -14.74
N ARG A 161 -5.88 1.12 -13.59
CA ARG A 161 -6.30 -0.24 -13.25
C ARG A 161 -7.82 -0.35 -13.14
N ASP A 162 -8.46 0.62 -12.48
CA ASP A 162 -9.90 0.60 -12.27
C ASP A 162 -10.63 0.77 -13.61
N GLU A 163 -10.10 1.58 -14.53
CA GLU A 163 -10.57 1.68 -15.92
C GLU A 163 -10.44 0.34 -16.67
N MET A 164 -9.28 -0.30 -16.62
CA MET A 164 -9.06 -1.62 -17.22
C MET A 164 -10.03 -2.67 -16.66
N LEU A 165 -10.32 -2.62 -15.36
CA LEU A 165 -11.28 -3.53 -14.72
C LEU A 165 -12.72 -3.26 -15.21
N ARG A 166 -13.13 -1.99 -15.29
CA ARG A 166 -14.45 -1.61 -15.85
C ARG A 166 -14.61 -2.09 -17.29
N ALA A 167 -13.58 -1.92 -18.12
CA ALA A 167 -13.58 -2.40 -19.50
C ALA A 167 -13.82 -3.91 -19.55
N ARG A 168 -13.08 -4.70 -18.76
CA ARG A 168 -13.28 -6.16 -18.66
C ARG A 168 -14.69 -6.53 -18.24
N CYS A 169 -15.24 -5.85 -17.23
CA CYS A 169 -16.60 -6.10 -16.75
C CYS A 169 -17.67 -5.77 -17.79
N ARG A 170 -17.38 -4.92 -18.77
CA ARG A 170 -18.23 -4.62 -19.93
C ARG A 170 -17.96 -5.48 -21.16
N GLY A 171 -17.09 -6.50 -21.04
CA GLY A 171 -16.67 -7.34 -22.17
C GLY A 171 -15.78 -6.61 -23.19
N GLN A 172 -15.18 -5.49 -22.81
CA GLN A 172 -14.31 -4.68 -23.67
C GLN A 172 -12.84 -5.05 -23.45
N THR A 173 -12.04 -4.95 -24.52
CA THR A 173 -10.59 -5.11 -24.44
C THR A 173 -9.98 -3.94 -23.65
N PRO A 174 -9.21 -4.20 -22.58
CA PRO A 174 -8.55 -3.15 -21.82
C PRO A 174 -7.54 -2.37 -22.65
N THR A 175 -7.35 -1.10 -22.31
CA THR A 175 -6.30 -0.25 -22.87
C THR A 175 -4.93 -0.87 -22.69
N ASN A 176 -4.10 -0.82 -23.73
CA ASN A 176 -2.71 -1.24 -23.64
C ASN A 176 -1.92 -0.23 -22.79
N VAL A 177 -1.11 -0.72 -21.84
CA VAL A 177 -0.38 0.13 -20.92
C VAL A 177 1.06 0.27 -21.40
N ASN A 178 1.52 1.51 -21.57
CA ASN A 178 2.94 1.79 -21.81
C ASN A 178 3.73 1.57 -20.51
N LEU A 179 4.17 0.33 -20.27
CA LEU A 179 4.86 -0.03 -19.04
C LEU A 179 6.19 0.72 -18.87
N ASP A 180 6.88 1.01 -19.96
CA ASP A 180 8.20 1.67 -19.96
C ASP A 180 8.10 3.09 -19.39
N GLU A 181 7.08 3.83 -19.81
CA GLU A 181 6.79 5.17 -19.28
C GLU A 181 6.57 5.14 -17.76
N TYR A 182 5.75 4.20 -17.27
CA TYR A 182 5.50 4.06 -15.84
C TYR A 182 6.74 3.61 -15.06
N ARG A 183 7.61 2.77 -15.65
CA ARG A 183 8.86 2.34 -15.02
C ARG A 183 9.82 3.49 -14.84
N GLU A 184 10.04 4.27 -15.90
CA GLU A 184 10.95 5.43 -15.86
C GLU A 184 10.43 6.49 -14.90
N GLU A 185 9.13 6.79 -14.93
CA GLU A 185 8.54 7.74 -14.00
C GLU A 185 8.64 7.24 -12.54
N ALA A 186 8.34 5.96 -12.28
CA ALA A 186 8.48 5.37 -10.95
C ALA A 186 9.93 5.47 -10.45
N ARG A 187 10.90 5.10 -11.29
CA ARG A 187 12.33 5.20 -10.96
C ARG A 187 12.73 6.62 -10.59
N ARG A 188 12.39 7.59 -11.45
CA ARG A 188 12.69 9.02 -11.22
C ARG A 188 12.13 9.52 -9.90
N VAL A 189 10.86 9.23 -9.63
CA VAL A 189 10.17 9.69 -8.42
C VAL A 189 10.73 9.03 -7.16
N ILE A 190 11.03 7.73 -7.20
CA ILE A 190 11.61 7.01 -6.05
C ILE A 190 13.02 7.53 -5.75
N LEU A 191 13.86 7.75 -6.78
CA LEU A 191 15.19 8.33 -6.61
C LEU A 191 15.14 9.74 -6.03
N LYS A 192 14.14 10.55 -6.41
CA LYS A 192 13.93 11.87 -5.81
C LYS A 192 13.60 11.77 -4.33
N ILE A 193 12.75 10.82 -3.92
CA ILE A 193 12.47 10.59 -2.50
C ILE A 193 13.76 10.27 -1.77
N ILE A 194 14.60 9.37 -2.30
CA ILE A 194 15.89 8.97 -1.72
C ILE A 194 16.84 10.18 -1.60
N ALA A 195 17.02 10.95 -2.67
CA ALA A 195 17.97 12.05 -2.73
C ALA A 195 17.63 13.22 -1.78
N LEU A 196 16.35 13.41 -1.47
CA LEU A 196 15.89 14.46 -0.57
C LEU A 196 16.01 14.12 0.92
N GLN A 197 16.56 12.94 1.28
CA GLN A 197 16.67 12.53 2.69
C GLN A 197 18.05 12.81 3.26
N ASP A 198 18.10 13.74 4.20
CA ASP A 198 19.34 14.07 4.94
C ASP A 198 19.77 12.98 5.94
N GLU A 199 18.82 12.17 6.42
CA GLU A 199 19.03 11.21 7.50
C GLU A 199 19.95 10.03 7.12
N PHE A 200 20.12 9.74 5.82
CA PHE A 200 20.82 8.53 5.35
C PHE A 200 21.87 8.77 4.26
N HIS A 201 22.35 10.01 4.08
CA HIS A 201 23.35 10.34 3.04
C HIS A 201 24.64 9.52 3.12
N HIS A 202 25.04 9.07 4.31
CA HIS A 202 26.23 8.22 4.51
C HIS A 202 26.11 6.82 3.88
N PHE A 203 24.92 6.37 3.50
CA PHE A 203 24.73 5.09 2.80
C PHE A 203 24.99 5.18 1.29
N ASN A 204 25.11 6.39 0.72
CA ASN A 204 25.34 6.60 -0.71
C ASN A 204 26.83 6.72 -1.10
N THR A 205 27.77 6.72 -0.13
CA THR A 205 29.20 6.98 -0.40
C THR A 205 30.06 5.75 -0.72
N ASN A 206 29.51 4.53 -0.76
CA ASN A 206 30.27 3.31 -1.07
C ASN A 206 29.76 2.62 -2.34
N GLY A 207 29.86 3.29 -3.49
CA GLY A 207 29.51 2.75 -4.80
C GLY A 207 30.31 3.42 -5.92
N GLY A 208 31.63 3.51 -5.75
CA GLY A 208 32.59 3.74 -6.82
C GLY A 208 33.18 2.42 -7.30
#